data_AF-A0AAN1HL46-F1
#
_entry.id   AF-A0AAN1HL46-F1
#
_cell.length_a   1.000
_cell.length_b   1.000
_cell.length_c   1.000
_cell.angle_alpha   90.00
_cell.angle_beta   90.00
_cell.angle_gamma   90.00
#
_symmetry.space_group_name_H-M   'P 1'
#
loop_
_entity.id
_entity.type
_entity.pdbx_description
1 polymer ?
#
loop_
_entity_poly.entity_id
_entity_poly.type
_entity_poly.pdbx_seq_one_letter_code
_entity_poly.pdbx_strand_id
1 'polypeptide(L)'
;MDGVVVVDAANVVGSVPDGWWRDRRGAAERLRDRLASLAGTGLPDRPGVPGWATRPPVDIVMVVEGAARGVEPVAGVRVESAPGSGDDHIVAVVAAARGEGRPCLVVTADQGLRARVSALDAEVTGPRTIRPEGS
;
A
#
# COMPACT_ATOMS: atom_id res chain seq x y z
N MET A 1 -10.95 12.14 11.43
CA MET A 1 -9.57 12.24 10.91
C MET A 1 -9.39 11.06 10.01
N ASP A 2 -9.20 11.31 8.72
CA ASP A 2 -9.22 10.27 7.70
C ASP A 2 -7.79 9.76 7.52
N GLY A 3 -7.58 8.49 7.84
CA GLY A 3 -6.26 7.86 7.78
C GLY A 3 -5.78 7.59 6.36
N VAL A 4 -4.49 7.26 6.22
CA VAL A 4 -3.85 6.90 4.96
C VAL A 4 -3.41 5.44 5.00
N VAL A 5 -3.77 4.67 3.98
CA VAL A 5 -3.19 3.35 3.73
C VAL A 5 -2.08 3.49 2.69
N VAL A 6 -0.84 3.16 3.07
CA VAL A 6 0.32 3.17 2.18
C VAL A 6 0.65 1.73 1.79
N VAL A 7 0.69 1.45 0.49
CA VAL A 7 0.88 0.10 -0.05
C VAL A 7 2.23 0.01 -0.75
N ASP A 8 3.07 -0.90 -0.29
CA ASP A 8 4.30 -1.29 -0.95
C ASP A 8 3.96 -2.20 -2.15
N ALA A 9 3.92 -1.63 -3.36
CA ALA A 9 3.50 -2.39 -4.53
C ALA A 9 4.48 -3.52 -4.87
N ALA A 10 5.79 -3.27 -4.73
CA ALA A 10 6.81 -4.27 -5.06
C ALA A 10 6.72 -5.47 -4.12
N ASN A 11 6.54 -5.24 -2.82
CA ASN A 11 6.35 -6.31 -1.84
C ASN A 11 5.03 -7.06 -2.03
N VAL A 12 3.93 -6.34 -2.29
CA VAL A 12 2.61 -6.96 -2.48
C VAL A 12 2.56 -7.79 -3.76
N VAL A 13 3.03 -7.26 -4.88
CA VAL A 13 3.12 -8.00 -6.16
C VAL A 13 4.09 -9.17 -6.02
N GLY A 14 5.27 -8.92 -5.45
CA GLY A 14 6.33 -9.92 -5.31
C GLY A 14 5.95 -11.12 -4.44
N SER A 15 4.91 -10.98 -3.63
CA SER A 15 4.45 -12.01 -2.70
C SER A 15 3.30 -12.86 -3.26
N VAL A 16 2.89 -12.64 -4.53
CA VAL A 16 1.91 -13.46 -5.27
C VAL A 16 2.63 -14.36 -6.29
N PRO A 17 2.38 -15.67 -6.35
CA PRO A 17 3.02 -16.56 -7.32
C PRO A 17 2.32 -16.57 -8.69
N ASP A 18 2.00 -15.39 -9.26
CA ASP A 18 1.25 -15.25 -10.53
C ASP A 18 2.13 -15.03 -11.77
N GLY A 19 3.46 -15.13 -11.62
CA GLY A 19 4.40 -14.86 -12.71
C GLY A 19 4.64 -13.37 -13.00
N TRP A 20 4.33 -12.47 -12.04
CA TRP A 20 4.55 -11.02 -12.11
C TRP A 20 5.91 -10.58 -12.67
N TRP A 21 6.96 -11.40 -12.53
CA TRP A 21 8.30 -11.08 -13.01
C TRP A 21 8.36 -10.87 -14.53
N ARG A 22 7.42 -11.45 -15.29
CA ARG A 22 7.30 -11.28 -16.75
C ARG A 22 6.71 -9.93 -17.15
N ASP A 23 5.85 -9.37 -16.31
CA ASP A 23 5.14 -8.12 -16.56
C ASP A 23 4.89 -7.39 -15.23
N ARG A 24 5.93 -6.69 -14.76
CA ARG A 24 5.90 -6.00 -13.47
C ARG A 24 4.91 -4.84 -13.48
N ARG A 25 4.81 -4.11 -14.60
CA ARG A 25 3.90 -2.97 -14.76
C ARG A 25 2.46 -3.45 -14.75
N GLY A 26 2.10 -4.44 -15.55
CA GLY A 26 0.73 -4.96 -15.56
C GLY A 26 0.34 -5.58 -14.22
N ALA A 27 1.28 -6.20 -13.48
CA ALA A 27 1.00 -6.68 -12.13
C ALA A 27 0.69 -5.53 -11.15
N ALA A 28 1.42 -4.42 -11.23
CA ALA A 28 1.14 -3.22 -10.44
C ALA A 28 -0.19 -2.54 -10.85
N GLU A 29 -0.55 -2.53 -12.13
CA GLU A 29 -1.84 -2.02 -12.61
C GLU A 29 -3.01 -2.86 -12.07
N ARG A 30 -2.89 -4.19 -12.09
CA ARG A 30 -3.89 -5.08 -11.46
C ARG A 30 -4.03 -4.86 -9.96
N LEU A 31 -2.91 -4.62 -9.27
CA LEU A 31 -2.95 -4.26 -7.84
C LEU A 31 -3.68 -2.92 -7.64
N ARG A 32 -3.35 -1.89 -8.42
CA ARG A 32 -3.99 -0.57 -8.37
C ARG A 32 -5.51 -0.66 -8.52
N ASP A 33 -5.98 -1.36 -9.55
CA ASP A 33 -7.42 -1.47 -9.84
C ASP A 33 -8.17 -2.14 -8.69
N ARG A 34 -7.51 -3.09 -8.03
CA ARG A 34 -8.04 -3.74 -6.84
C ARG A 34 -8.04 -2.84 -5.62
N LEU A 35 -6.99 -2.05 -5.42
CA LEU A 35 -6.96 -1.03 -4.38
C LEU A 35 -8.07 0.01 -4.58
N ALA A 36 -8.40 0.37 -5.83
CA ALA A 36 -9.49 1.30 -6.12
C ALA A 36 -10.86 0.76 -5.67
N SER A 37 -11.10 -0.54 -5.83
CA SER A 37 -12.28 -1.18 -5.24
C SER A 37 -12.26 -1.08 -3.71
N LEU A 38 -11.13 -1.36 -3.06
CA LEU A 38 -11.00 -1.26 -1.60
C LEU A 38 -11.14 0.17 -1.07
N ALA A 39 -10.71 1.17 -1.83
CA ALA A 39 -10.91 2.58 -1.47
C ALA A 39 -12.40 2.92 -1.32
N GLY A 40 -13.26 2.32 -2.15
CA GLY A 40 -14.71 2.50 -2.11
C GLY A 40 -15.46 1.59 -1.15
N THR A 41 -14.89 0.44 -0.77
CA THR A 41 -15.56 -0.54 0.11
C THR A 41 -15.00 -0.61 1.53
N GLY A 42 -13.81 -0.05 1.78
CA GLY A 42 -13.01 -0.34 2.96
C GLY A 42 -12.14 -1.58 2.79
N LEU A 43 -11.07 -1.67 3.59
CA LEU A 43 -10.26 -2.89 3.70
C LEU A 43 -11.05 -3.99 4.44
N PRO A 44 -10.77 -5.28 4.16
CA PRO A 44 -11.36 -6.38 4.91
C PRO A 44 -11.01 -6.30 6.40
N ASP A 45 -11.98 -6.60 7.27
CA ASP A 45 -11.74 -6.71 8.71
C ASP A 45 -10.89 -7.95 9.01
N ARG A 46 -9.57 -7.73 9.11
CA ARG A 46 -8.54 -8.76 9.29
C ARG A 46 -7.58 -8.31 10.38
N PRO A 47 -6.88 -9.25 11.06
CA PRO A 47 -5.91 -8.90 12.09
C PRO A 47 -4.89 -7.86 11.62
N GLY A 48 -4.73 -6.79 12.40
CA GLY A 48 -3.84 -5.67 12.07
C GLY A 48 -4.41 -4.63 11.11
N VAL A 49 -5.69 -4.73 10.74
CA VAL A 49 -6.42 -3.65 10.06
C VAL A 49 -7.15 -2.81 11.10
N PRO A 50 -6.83 -1.51 11.25
CA PRO A 50 -7.55 -0.65 12.15
C PRO A 50 -8.96 -0.36 11.64
N GLY A 51 -9.91 -0.19 12.56
CA GLY A 51 -11.33 0.04 12.23
C GLY A 51 -11.64 1.35 11.49
N TRP A 52 -10.66 2.25 11.33
CA TRP A 52 -10.79 3.39 10.42
C TRP A 52 -10.53 3.00 8.96
N ALA A 53 -9.67 2.01 8.70
CA ALA A 53 -9.34 1.54 7.35
C ALA A 53 -10.40 0.57 6.79
N THR A 54 -11.30 0.04 7.63
CA THR A 54 -12.40 -0.83 7.21
C THR A 54 -13.64 -0.07 6.73
N ARG A 55 -13.66 1.27 6.89
CA ARG A 55 -14.80 2.12 6.52
C ARG A 55 -14.43 3.03 5.34
N PRO A 56 -15.21 3.02 4.25
CA PRO A 56 -14.95 3.91 3.12
C PRO A 56 -15.37 5.36 3.39
N PRO A 57 -14.81 6.35 2.66
CA PRO A 57 -13.71 6.19 1.71
C PRO A 57 -12.35 6.01 2.42
N VAL A 58 -11.47 5.20 1.82
CA VAL A 58 -10.09 5.02 2.30
C VAL A 58 -9.13 5.78 1.38
N ASP A 59 -8.29 6.65 1.94
CA ASP A 59 -7.20 7.29 1.18
C ASP A 59 -6.06 6.29 1.02
N ILE A 60 -5.79 5.88 -0.21
CA ILE A 60 -4.77 4.88 -0.54
C ILE A 60 -3.65 5.52 -1.36
N VAL A 61 -2.42 5.32 -0.91
CA VAL A 61 -1.19 5.61 -1.66
C VAL A 61 -0.52 4.30 -2.02
N MET A 62 -0.40 4.02 -3.31
CA MET A 62 0.37 2.90 -3.82
C MET A 62 1.75 3.39 -4.26
N VAL A 63 2.80 2.90 -3.61
CA VAL A 63 4.19 3.25 -3.97
C VAL A 63 4.73 2.21 -4.94
N VAL A 64 5.19 2.68 -6.11
CA VAL A 64 5.80 1.85 -7.16
C VAL A 64 7.26 2.23 -7.38
N GLU A 65 8.08 1.27 -7.81
CA GLU A 65 9.50 1.49 -8.12
C GLU A 65 9.93 0.71 -9.37
N GLY A 66 11.14 1.05 -9.87
CA GLY A 66 11.77 0.34 -10.98
C GLY A 66 10.88 0.20 -12.23
N ALA A 67 10.72 -1.04 -12.71
CA ALA A 67 9.97 -1.34 -13.93
C ALA A 67 8.43 -1.15 -13.80
N ALA A 68 7.92 -0.89 -12.60
CA ALA A 68 6.52 -0.54 -12.38
C ALA A 68 6.29 0.98 -12.33
N ARG A 69 7.33 1.81 -12.54
CA ARG A 69 7.15 3.27 -12.70
C ARG A 69 6.27 3.58 -13.92
N GLY A 70 5.51 4.67 -13.83
CA GLY A 70 4.58 5.09 -14.89
C GLY A 70 3.22 4.38 -14.87
N VAL A 71 2.91 3.63 -13.81
CA VAL A 71 1.53 3.23 -13.51
C VAL A 71 0.75 4.49 -13.15
N GLU A 72 -0.29 4.78 -13.95
CA GLU A 72 -1.12 5.96 -13.76
C GLU A 72 -2.07 5.81 -12.55
N PRO A 73 -2.41 6.89 -11.84
CA PRO A 73 -3.41 6.86 -10.78
C PRO A 73 -4.81 6.60 -11.34
N VAL A 74 -5.72 6.17 -10.44
CA VAL A 74 -7.16 6.03 -10.72
C VAL A 74 -7.96 6.62 -9.57
N ALA A 75 -9.26 6.84 -9.77
CA ALA A 75 -10.12 7.34 -8.70
C ALA A 75 -10.00 6.45 -7.44
N GLY A 76 -9.71 7.08 -6.30
CA GLY A 76 -9.53 6.40 -5.01
C GLY A 76 -8.12 5.87 -4.73
N VAL A 77 -7.18 5.90 -5.69
CA VAL A 77 -5.79 5.45 -5.47
C VAL A 77 -4.80 6.44 -6.06
N ARG A 78 -4.02 7.08 -5.18
CA ARG A 78 -2.85 7.84 -5.58
C ARG A 78 -1.70 6.87 -5.83
N VAL A 79 -0.98 7.07 -6.92
CA VAL A 79 0.22 6.28 -7.25
C VAL A 79 1.42 7.19 -7.18
N GLU A 80 2.39 6.84 -6.34
CA GLU A 80 3.64 7.58 -6.20
C GLU A 80 4.81 6.72 -6.69
N SER A 81 5.60 7.26 -7.62
CA SER A 81 6.78 6.58 -8.16
C SER A 81 8.01 6.95 -7.34
N ALA A 82 8.59 5.98 -6.63
CA ALA A 82 9.82 6.17 -5.88
C ALA A 82 11.00 6.42 -6.84
N PRO A 83 11.71 7.56 -6.77
CA PRO A 83 12.85 7.87 -7.65
C PRO A 83 14.08 7.01 -7.35
N GLY A 84 14.19 6.52 -6.11
CA GLY A 84 15.18 5.55 -5.64
C GLY A 84 14.49 4.31 -5.10
N SER A 85 14.70 4.03 -3.81
CA SER A 85 14.07 2.92 -3.08
C SER A 85 12.61 3.19 -2.74
N GLY A 86 11.76 2.19 -2.94
CA GLY A 86 10.38 2.19 -2.46
C GLY A 86 10.27 2.40 -0.95
N ASP A 87 11.13 1.74 -0.16
CA ASP A 87 11.12 1.84 1.31
C ASP A 87 11.34 3.27 1.80
N ASP A 88 12.34 3.96 1.24
CA ASP A 88 12.65 5.34 1.62
C ASP A 88 11.50 6.28 1.26
N HIS A 89 10.85 6.03 0.12
CA HIS A 89 9.71 6.81 -0.31
C HIS A 89 8.47 6.56 0.56
N ILE A 90 8.19 5.30 0.93
CA ILE A 90 7.12 4.94 1.87
C ILE A 90 7.35 5.62 3.22
N VAL A 91 8.57 5.60 3.74
CA VAL A 91 8.91 6.29 5.00
C VAL A 91 8.64 7.79 4.88
N ALA A 92 8.96 8.42 3.74
CA ALA A 92 8.66 9.84 3.51
C ALA A 92 7.15 10.12 3.47
N VAL A 93 6.36 9.29 2.79
CA VAL A 93 4.89 9.40 2.74
C VAL A 93 4.29 9.25 4.13
N VAL A 94 4.75 8.27 4.91
CA VAL A 94 4.31 8.06 6.30
C VAL A 94 4.66 9.26 7.16
N ALA A 95 5.90 9.76 7.09
CA ALA A 95 6.34 10.92 7.87
C ALA A 95 5.49 12.17 7.56
N ALA A 96 5.16 12.40 6.29
CA ALA A 96 4.30 13.51 5.89
C ALA A 96 2.88 13.38 6.47
N ALA A 97 2.23 12.23 6.30
CA ALA A 97 0.87 12.00 6.79
C ALA A 97 0.79 12.06 8.33
N ARG A 98 1.79 11.53 9.04
CA ARG A 98 1.89 11.63 10.51
C ARG A 98 2.15 13.06 10.97
N GLY A 99 2.94 13.84 10.23
CA GLY A 99 3.13 15.27 10.46
C GLY A 99 1.83 16.08 10.35
N GLU A 100 0.88 15.61 9.53
CA GLU A 100 -0.49 16.15 9.43
C GLU A 100 -1.45 15.60 10.49
N GLY A 101 -0.97 14.75 11.42
CA GLY A 101 -1.78 14.12 12.46
C GLY A 101 -2.66 12.97 11.98
N ARG A 102 -2.48 12.48 10.75
CA ARG A 102 -3.32 11.42 10.17
C ARG A 102 -2.84 10.05 10.66
N PRO A 103 -3.73 9.10 10.99
CA PRO A 103 -3.32 7.73 11.25
C PRO A 103 -2.81 7.08 9.96
N CYS A 104 -1.81 6.20 10.06
CA CYS A 104 -1.22 5.52 8.91
C CYS A 104 -1.21 4.01 9.10
N LEU A 105 -1.60 3.29 8.05
CA LEU A 105 -1.44 1.85 7.92
C LEU A 105 -0.53 1.56 6.74
N VAL A 106 0.56 0.82 6.94
CA VAL A 106 1.45 0.37 5.88
C VAL A 106 1.20 -1.10 5.57
N VAL A 107 1.02 -1.42 4.29
CA VAL A 107 0.88 -2.80 3.81
C VAL A 107 2.21 -3.28 3.24
N THR A 108 2.94 -4.08 4.02
CA THR A 108 4.22 -4.70 3.61
C THR A 108 4.53 -5.93 4.47
N ALA A 109 5.29 -6.87 3.93
CA ALA A 109 5.89 -7.99 4.68
C ALA A 109 7.37 -7.73 5.04
N ASP A 110 7.97 -6.64 4.56
CA ASP A 110 9.37 -6.32 4.82
C ASP A 110 9.59 -5.91 6.28
N GLN A 111 10.49 -6.61 6.97
CA GLN A 111 10.76 -6.38 8.40
C GLN A 111 11.56 -5.10 8.65
N GLY A 112 12.45 -4.72 7.73
CA GLY A 112 13.23 -3.49 7.82
C GLY A 112 12.34 -2.27 7.66
N LEU A 113 11.51 -2.26 6.61
CA LEU A 113 10.52 -1.21 6.39
C LEU A 113 9.53 -1.14 7.55
N ARG A 114 9.03 -2.29 8.02
CA ARG A 114 8.15 -2.35 9.22
C ARG A 114 8.77 -1.63 10.41
N ALA A 115 10.02 -1.95 10.75
CA ALA A 115 10.70 -1.30 11.87
C ALA A 115 10.78 0.22 11.70
N ARG A 116 11.10 0.68 10.48
CA ARG A 116 11.24 2.11 10.16
C ARG A 116 9.93 2.88 10.27
N VAL A 117 8.83 2.35 9.72
CA VAL A 117 7.53 3.04 9.74
C VAL A 117 6.85 2.95 11.10
N SER A 118 7.05 1.87 11.86
CA SER A 118 6.56 1.79 13.24
C SER A 118 7.24 2.80 14.16
N ALA A 119 8.49 3.17 13.90
CA ALA A 119 9.16 4.27 14.61
C ALA A 119 8.53 5.66 14.34
N LEU A 120 7.64 5.76 13.35
CA LEU A 120 6.84 6.95 13.03
C LEU A 120 5.37 6.80 13.51
N ASP A 121 5.09 5.84 14.40
CA ASP A 121 3.75 5.50 14.87
C ASP A 121 2.77 5.06 13.76
N ALA A 122 3.28 4.42 12.70
CA ALA A 122 2.44 3.76 11.71
C ALA A 122 2.12 2.32 12.13
N GLU A 123 0.86 1.93 11.91
CA GLU A 123 0.42 0.55 11.98
C GLU A 123 0.90 -0.22 10.74
N VAL A 124 1.13 -1.52 10.86
CA VAL A 124 1.64 -2.35 9.75
C VAL A 124 0.86 -3.65 9.63
N THR A 125 0.46 -3.98 8.40
CA THR A 125 -0.19 -5.25 8.07
C THR A 125 0.47 -5.90 6.85
N GLY A 126 0.28 -7.20 6.67
CA GLY A 126 0.89 -7.96 5.59
C GLY A 126 0.11 -7.89 4.27
N PRO A 127 0.74 -8.21 3.12
CA PRO A 127 0.09 -8.22 1.81
C PRO A 127 -1.19 -9.06 1.74
N ARG A 128 -1.25 -10.17 2.47
CA ARG A 128 -2.43 -11.06 2.50
C ARG A 128 -3.71 -10.31 2.89
N THR A 129 -3.61 -9.28 3.72
CA THR A 129 -4.74 -8.47 4.18
C THR A 129 -5.51 -7.84 3.04
N ILE A 130 -4.82 -7.43 1.98
CA ILE A 130 -5.42 -6.83 0.80
C ILE A 130 -5.47 -7.81 -0.37
N ARG A 131 -5.31 -9.13 -0.16
CA ARG A 131 -5.47 -10.19 -1.19
C ARG A 131 -6.86 -10.81 -1.22
N PRO A 132 -7.30 -11.35 -2.38
CA PRO A 132 -8.58 -12.05 -2.45
C PRO A 132 -8.46 -13.32 -1.61
N GLU A 133 -9.58 -13.79 -1.07
CA GLU A 133 -9.64 -15.12 -0.45
C GLU A 133 -9.27 -16.18 -1.52
N GLY A 134 -8.35 -17.10 -1.21
CA GLY A 134 -8.04 -18.25 -2.08
C GLY A 134 -6.94 -18.09 -3.14
N SER A 135 -6.05 -17.07 -3.03
CA SER A 135 -4.81 -16.98 -3.83
C SER A 135 -3.63 -17.75 -3.24
#